data_AF-A0A0G1ETR5-F1
#
_entry.id   AF-A0A0G1ETR5-F1
#
_cell.length_a   1.000
_cell.length_b   1.000
_cell.length_c   1.000
_cell.angle_alpha   90.00
_cell.angle_beta   90.00
_cell.angle_gamma   90.00
#
_symmetry.space_group_name_H-M   'P 1'
#
loop_
_entity.id
_entity.type
_entity.pdbx_description
1 polymer ?
#
loop_
_entity_poly.entity_id
_entity_poly.type
_entity_poly.pdbx_seq_one_letter_code
_entity_poly.pdbx_strand_id
1 'polypeptide(L)'
;MLTLKVEKRDVHIRPEAIKIDFLKVWKEAGASSIVTLETPEGIKESLIQDVDLDPITGTPRHADFYIFEKGHKLEVELPLEFVGISPAVKDLGGMLVKVLHELKIEAMPKDLPHNIKVDVSVLINFGDPG
;
A
#
# COMPACT_ATOMS: atom_id res chain seq x y z
N MET A 1 6.74 -9.54 19.22
CA MET A 1 6.53 -10.64 18.27
C MET A 1 5.03 -10.83 18.18
N LEU A 2 4.40 -10.48 17.06
CA LEU A 2 2.94 -10.47 16.92
C LEU A 2 2.48 -11.82 16.37
N THR A 3 1.54 -12.45 17.06
CA THR A 3 0.91 -13.71 16.62
C THR A 3 -0.44 -13.39 16.00
N LEU A 4 -0.58 -13.59 14.69
CA LEU A 4 -1.81 -13.35 13.94
C LEU A 4 -2.30 -14.68 13.36
N LYS A 5 -3.54 -15.06 13.69
CA LYS A 5 -4.17 -16.25 13.10
C LYS A 5 -4.61 -15.92 11.68
N VAL A 6 -4.01 -16.60 10.71
CA VAL A 6 -4.32 -16.50 9.29
C VAL A 6 -5.22 -17.67 8.88
N GLU A 7 -6.41 -17.38 8.36
CA GLU A 7 -7.25 -18.36 7.66
C GLU A 7 -7.32 -17.97 6.18
N LYS A 8 -6.46 -18.56 5.35
CA LYS A 8 -6.49 -18.54 3.86
C LYS A 8 -6.88 -17.22 3.16
N ARG A 9 -5.88 -16.59 2.52
CA ARG A 9 -5.97 -15.44 1.58
C ARG A 9 -6.55 -14.15 2.16
N ASP A 10 -7.38 -14.22 3.20
CA ASP A 10 -7.92 -13.08 3.94
C ASP A 10 -7.58 -13.27 5.43
N VAL A 11 -6.74 -12.40 6.00
CA VAL A 11 -6.44 -12.49 7.43
C VAL A 11 -7.50 -11.70 8.18
N HIS A 12 -8.56 -12.37 8.60
CA HIS A 12 -9.55 -11.73 9.47
C HIS A 12 -8.99 -11.58 10.89
N ILE A 13 -8.29 -10.48 11.15
CA ILE A 13 -7.79 -10.16 12.49
C ILE A 13 -8.97 -9.66 13.31
N ARG A 14 -9.39 -10.46 14.30
CA ARG A 14 -10.38 -9.98 15.27
C ARG A 14 -9.81 -8.76 16.01
N PRO A 15 -10.61 -7.70 16.22
CA PRO A 15 -10.16 -6.46 16.87
C PRO A 15 -9.54 -6.66 18.26
N GLU A 16 -9.88 -7.77 18.93
CA GLU A 16 -9.33 -8.18 20.22
C GLU A 16 -7.83 -8.58 20.16
N ALA A 17 -7.34 -8.98 18.98
CA ALA A 17 -5.96 -9.40 18.73
C ALA A 17 -5.07 -8.26 18.23
N ILE A 18 -5.64 -7.09 17.93
CA ILE A 18 -4.90 -5.88 17.54
C ILE A 18 -4.33 -5.24 18.81
N LYS A 19 -3.28 -5.85 19.36
CA LYS A 19 -2.44 -5.17 20.34
C LYS A 19 -1.62 -4.09 19.62
N ILE A 20 -1.43 -2.98 20.34
CA ILE A 20 -0.56 -1.79 20.11
C ILE A 20 0.61 -1.98 19.13
N ASP A 21 1.20 -3.16 19.11
CA ASP A 21 2.33 -3.54 18.27
C ASP A 21 2.03 -3.53 16.76
N PHE A 22 0.82 -3.88 16.26
CA PHE A 22 0.51 -3.79 14.81
C PHE A 22 0.50 -2.34 14.33
N LEU A 23 -0.14 -1.45 15.08
CA LEU A 23 -0.19 -0.01 14.80
C LEU A 23 1.21 0.60 14.75
N LYS A 24 2.11 0.12 15.59
CA LYS A 24 3.50 0.57 15.64
C LYS A 24 4.29 0.09 14.41
N VAL A 25 4.18 -1.18 14.07
CA VAL A 25 4.81 -1.76 12.87
C VAL A 25 4.26 -1.09 11.61
N TRP A 26 2.94 -0.93 11.48
CA TRP A 26 2.33 -0.30 10.32
C TRP A 26 2.72 1.19 10.16
N LYS A 27 2.81 1.95 11.26
CA LYS A 27 3.28 3.34 11.21
C LYS A 27 4.77 3.48 10.86
N GLU A 28 5.61 2.57 11.34
CA GLU A 28 7.05 2.58 11.04
C GLU A 28 7.35 2.04 9.63
N ALA A 29 6.56 1.06 9.18
CA ALA A 29 6.85 0.31 7.97
C ALA A 29 6.04 0.77 6.74
N GLY A 30 4.91 1.46 6.91
CA GLY A 30 4.06 1.89 5.80
C GLY A 30 3.34 0.74 5.07
N ALA A 31 2.49 1.07 4.10
CA ALA A 31 1.89 0.09 3.19
C ALA A 31 3.01 -0.58 2.35
N SER A 32 2.88 -1.87 1.99
CA SER A 32 3.89 -2.63 1.22
C SER A 32 5.14 -3.11 1.99
N SER A 33 5.12 -3.09 3.33
CA SER A 33 6.22 -3.64 4.13
C SER A 33 6.13 -5.14 4.37
N ILE A 34 7.30 -5.79 4.39
CA ILE A 34 7.45 -7.21 4.72
C ILE A 34 7.32 -7.39 6.23
N VAL A 35 6.36 -8.20 6.64
CA VAL A 35 6.14 -8.62 8.02
C VAL A 35 6.18 -10.14 8.13
N THR A 36 6.53 -10.61 9.32
CA THR A 36 6.53 -12.04 9.64
C THR A 36 5.27 -12.38 10.43
N LEU A 37 4.49 -13.34 9.94
CA LEU A 37 3.28 -13.85 10.57
C LEU A 37 3.57 -15.19 11.24
N GLU A 38 3.31 -15.28 12.54
CA GLU A 38 3.26 -16.55 13.25
C GLU A 38 1.87 -17.14 13.15
N THR A 39 1.73 -18.20 12.36
CA THR A 39 0.47 -18.94 12.20
C THR A 39 0.55 -20.28 12.96
N PRO A 40 -0.58 -20.94 13.26
CA PRO A 40 -0.57 -22.29 13.80
C PRO A 40 0.18 -23.32 12.93
N GLU A 41 0.33 -23.03 11.63
CA GLU A 41 1.06 -23.86 10.67
C GLU A 41 2.56 -23.53 10.61
N GLY A 42 3.03 -22.53 11.35
CA GLY A 42 4.40 -22.06 11.36
C GLY A 42 4.55 -20.58 11.01
N ILE A 43 5.81 -20.14 10.93
CA ILE A 43 6.21 -18.76 10.64
C ILE A 43 6.23 -18.55 9.12
N LYS A 44 5.52 -17.53 8.62
CA LYS A 44 5.45 -17.17 7.19
C LYS A 44 5.81 -15.69 6.99
N GLU A 45 6.47 -15.38 5.88
CA GLU A 45 6.68 -13.98 5.47
C GLU A 45 5.49 -13.50 4.63
N SER A 46 5.11 -12.24 4.82
CA SER A 46 3.99 -11.63 4.12
C SER A 46 4.18 -10.15 3.90
N LEU A 47 3.51 -9.58 2.91
CA LEU A 47 3.35 -8.13 2.78
C LEU A 47 2.03 -7.68 3.42
N ILE A 48 2.02 -6.49 3.99
CA ILE A 48 0.76 -5.78 4.27
C ILE A 48 0.27 -5.16 2.96
N GLN A 49 -0.88 -5.64 2.47
CA GLN A 49 -1.47 -5.19 1.21
C GLN A 49 -2.42 -4.01 1.43
N ASP A 50 -3.39 -4.17 2.33
CA ASP A 50 -4.36 -3.13 2.66
C ASP A 50 -4.66 -3.12 4.16
N VAL A 51 -5.06 -1.96 4.68
CA VAL A 51 -5.47 -1.78 6.07
C VAL A 51 -6.75 -0.95 6.11
N ASP A 52 -7.86 -1.59 6.46
CA ASP A 52 -9.12 -0.90 6.71
C ASP A 52 -9.04 -0.19 8.06
N LEU A 53 -9.18 1.13 8.03
CA LEU A 53 -9.23 1.98 9.21
C LEU A 53 -10.67 2.32 9.55
N ASP A 54 -10.98 2.36 10.85
CA ASP A 54 -12.23 2.93 11.30
C ASP A 54 -12.30 4.42 10.92
N PRO A 55 -13.35 4.88 10.22
CA PRO A 55 -13.43 6.25 9.72
C PRO A 55 -13.63 7.29 10.83
N ILE A 56 -14.02 6.87 12.04
CA ILE A 56 -14.28 7.75 13.18
C ILE A 56 -13.06 7.79 14.10
N THR A 57 -12.51 6.63 14.45
CA THR A 57 -11.41 6.53 15.42
C THR A 57 -10.02 6.46 14.80
N GLY A 58 -9.92 6.17 13.49
CA GLY A 58 -8.65 5.98 12.78
C GLY A 58 -7.90 4.71 13.21
N THR A 59 -8.55 3.80 13.94
CA THR A 59 -7.93 2.55 14.39
C THR A 59 -8.09 1.46 13.33
N PRO A 60 -7.06 0.65 13.04
CA PRO A 60 -7.19 -0.49 12.13
C PRO A 60 -8.25 -1.49 12.59
N ARG A 61 -9.12 -1.90 11.67
CA ARG A 61 -10.17 -2.91 11.89
C ARG A 61 -9.87 -4.20 11.11
N HIS A 62 -9.34 -4.07 9.91
CA HIS A 62 -8.93 -5.18 9.05
C HIS A 62 -7.55 -4.90 8.48
N ALA A 63 -6.77 -5.95 8.24
CA ALA A 63 -5.54 -5.84 7.49
C ALA A 63 -5.35 -7.08 6.63
N ASP A 64 -5.07 -6.87 5.36
CA ASP A 64 -4.85 -7.91 4.38
C ASP A 64 -3.37 -8.19 4.25
N PHE A 65 -3.01 -9.48 4.27
CA PHE A 65 -1.64 -9.91 4.16
C PHE A 65 -1.46 -10.84 2.97
N TYR A 66 -0.50 -10.52 2.12
CA TYR A 66 -0.08 -11.37 1.02
C TYR A 66 1.10 -12.23 1.46
N ILE A 67 0.86 -13.51 1.76
CA ILE A 67 1.93 -14.47 2.06
C ILE A 67 2.62 -14.87 0.76
N PHE A 68 3.94 -14.74 0.72
CA PHE A 68 4.74 -15.07 -0.45
C PHE A 68 5.89 -16.02 -0.12
N GLU A 69 6.35 -16.74 -1.14
CA GLU A 69 7.55 -17.57 -1.03
C GLU A 69 8.81 -16.72 -1.27
N LYS A 70 9.83 -16.94 -0.44
CA LYS A 70 11.13 -16.26 -0.59
C LYS A 70 11.68 -16.46 -2.00
N GLY A 71 12.09 -15.36 -2.63
CA GLY A 71 12.77 -15.36 -3.93
C GLY A 71 11.85 -15.26 -5.14
N HIS A 72 10.54 -15.13 -4.95
CA HIS A 72 9.60 -14.85 -6.03
C HIS A 72 9.27 -13.36 -6.09
N LYS A 73 9.05 -12.88 -7.32
CA LYS A 73 8.52 -11.54 -7.55
C LYS A 73 7.05 -11.48 -7.15
N LEU A 74 6.63 -10.31 -6.71
CA LEU A 74 5.27 -10.03 -6.27
C LEU A 74 4.61 -9.09 -7.26
N GLU A 75 3.39 -9.42 -7.65
CA GLU A 75 2.51 -8.50 -8.35
C GLU A 75 1.66 -7.77 -7.31
N VAL A 76 1.83 -6.45 -7.20
CA VAL A 76 1.05 -5.61 -6.28
C VAL A 76 0.57 -4.36 -7.00
N GLU A 77 -0.56 -3.82 -6.56
CA GLU A 77 -1.07 -2.52 -7.01
C GLU A 77 -0.60 -1.45 -6.03
N LEU A 78 0.08 -0.42 -6.56
CA LEU A 78 0.58 0.68 -5.75
C LEU A 78 -0.10 2.00 -6.12
N PRO A 79 -0.42 2.84 -5.14
CA PRO A 79 -1.04 4.13 -5.38
C PRO A 79 -0.08 5.09 -6.11
N LEU A 80 -0.65 5.85 -7.04
CA LEU A 80 0.04 6.93 -7.74
C LEU A 80 0.02 8.20 -6.88
N GLU A 81 1.20 8.69 -6.51
CA GLU A 81 1.38 9.98 -5.85
C GLU A 81 1.78 11.03 -6.88
N PHE A 82 0.85 11.93 -7.21
CA PHE A 82 1.11 13.01 -8.16
C PHE A 82 1.84 14.17 -7.45
N VAL A 83 3.05 14.46 -7.89
CA VAL A 83 3.94 15.47 -7.30
C VAL A 83 4.25 16.59 -8.30
N GLY A 84 4.60 17.77 -7.79
CA GLY A 84 4.89 18.94 -8.62
C GLY A 84 3.65 19.79 -8.94
N ILE A 85 3.86 20.88 -9.68
CA ILE A 85 2.81 21.83 -10.09
C ILE A 85 2.81 21.88 -11.61
N SER A 86 1.70 21.49 -12.23
CA SER A 86 1.51 21.60 -13.69
C SER A 86 1.30 23.06 -14.12
N PRO A 87 2.10 23.59 -15.05
CA PRO A 87 1.84 24.89 -15.68
C PRO A 87 0.48 24.94 -16.41
N ALA A 88 0.05 23.85 -17.04
CA ALA A 88 -1.26 23.78 -17.68
C ALA A 88 -2.41 24.00 -16.69
N VAL A 89 -2.29 23.47 -15.47
CA VAL A 89 -3.27 23.71 -14.41
C VAL A 89 -3.15 25.12 -13.84
N LYS A 90 -1.94 25.52 -13.45
CA LYS A 90 -1.70 26.76 -12.71
C LYS A 90 -1.86 28.01 -13.58
N ASP A 91 -1.22 28.03 -14.74
CA ASP A 91 -1.06 29.24 -15.56
C ASP A 91 -2.11 29.32 -16.67
N LEU A 92 -2.58 28.17 -17.16
CA LEU A 92 -3.60 28.10 -18.22
C LEU A 92 -5.02 27.82 -17.69
N GLY A 93 -5.18 27.53 -16.39
CA GLY A 93 -6.47 27.24 -15.77
C GLY A 93 -7.06 25.88 -16.15
N GLY A 94 -6.22 24.93 -16.57
CA GLY A 94 -6.63 23.57 -16.89
C GLY A 94 -7.02 22.73 -15.67
N MET A 95 -7.70 21.62 -15.90
CA MET A 95 -8.06 20.65 -14.87
C MET A 95 -7.26 19.36 -15.07
N LEU A 96 -6.52 18.94 -14.03
CA LEU A 96 -5.85 17.64 -14.04
C LEU A 96 -6.87 16.53 -13.79
N VAL A 97 -7.05 15.64 -14.77
CA VAL A 97 -7.91 14.46 -14.66
C VAL A 97 -7.02 13.23 -14.46
N LYS A 98 -7.20 12.54 -13.34
CA LYS A 98 -6.49 11.30 -13.02
C LYS A 98 -7.36 10.12 -13.49
N VAL A 99 -6.94 9.45 -14.55
CA VAL A 99 -7.66 8.27 -15.07
C VAL A 99 -7.29 7.01 -14.30
N LEU A 100 -6.05 6.95 -13.79
CA LEU A 100 -5.54 5.87 -12.97
C LEU A 100 -5.15 6.41 -11.59
N HIS A 101 -5.52 5.67 -10.55
CA HIS A 101 -5.19 5.98 -9.16
C HIS A 101 -4.09 5.05 -8.63
N GLU A 102 -3.96 3.87 -9.23
CA GLU A 102 -3.04 2.82 -8.83
C GLU A 102 -2.43 2.18 -10.07
N LEU A 103 -1.22 1.64 -9.94
CA LEU A 103 -0.54 0.93 -11.00
C LEU A 103 -0.07 -0.43 -10.49
N LYS A 104 -0.41 -1.48 -11.25
CA LYS A 104 0.07 -2.82 -11.00
C LYS A 104 1.54 -2.92 -11.40
N ILE A 105 2.40 -3.32 -10.46
CA ILE A 105 3.83 -3.55 -10.69
C ILE A 105 4.25 -4.94 -10.26
N GLU A 106 5.30 -5.46 -10.88
CA GLU A 106 5.93 -6.73 -10.51
C GLU A 106 7.35 -6.45 -10.02
N ALA A 107 7.62 -6.67 -8.74
CA ALA A 107 8.93 -6.44 -8.14
C ALA A 107 9.24 -7.42 -7.01
N MET A 108 10.52 -7.51 -6.64
CA MET A 108 10.89 -8.23 -5.43
C MET A 108 10.35 -7.51 -4.19
N PRO A 109 9.95 -8.23 -3.13
CA PRO A 109 9.40 -7.60 -1.93
C PRO A 109 10.31 -6.54 -1.31
N LYS A 110 11.64 -6.67 -1.46
CA LYS A 110 12.64 -5.72 -0.95
C LYS A 110 12.75 -4.43 -1.77
N ASP A 111 12.29 -4.48 -3.01
CA ASP A 111 12.42 -3.39 -3.98
C ASP A 111 11.06 -2.70 -4.23
N LEU A 112 10.01 -3.10 -3.50
CA LEU A 112 8.68 -2.51 -3.61
C LEU A 112 8.66 -1.10 -3.00
N PRO A 113 8.33 -0.05 -3.79
CA PRO A 113 8.12 1.27 -3.24
C PRO A 113 6.76 1.36 -2.53
N HIS A 114 6.61 2.32 -1.61
CA HIS A 114 5.32 2.58 -0.96
C HIS A 114 4.28 3.23 -1.89
N ASN A 115 4.75 3.99 -2.87
CA ASN A 115 3.92 4.66 -3.86
C ASN A 115 4.72 4.90 -5.14
N ILE A 116 4.03 5.24 -6.22
CA ILE A 116 4.64 5.57 -7.51
C ILE A 116 4.47 7.06 -7.73
N LYS A 117 5.58 7.78 -7.75
CA LYS A 117 5.56 9.24 -7.94
C LYS A 117 5.40 9.58 -9.42
N VAL A 118 4.41 10.40 -9.72
CA VAL A 118 4.13 10.91 -11.07
C VAL A 118 4.34 12.42 -11.05
N ASP A 119 5.35 12.90 -11.76
CA ASP A 119 5.64 14.34 -11.85
C ASP A 119 4.70 15.01 -12.85
N VAL A 120 3.85 15.91 -12.37
CA VAL A 120 2.89 16.65 -13.22
C VAL A 120 3.44 17.98 -13.73
N SER A 121 4.66 18.38 -13.33
CA SER A 121 5.28 19.62 -13.79
C SER A 121 5.59 19.61 -15.30
N VAL A 122 5.68 18.42 -15.89
CA VAL A 122 5.87 18.22 -17.33
C VAL A 122 4.62 18.52 -18.17
N LEU A 123 3.45 18.64 -17.54
CA LEU A 123 2.18 18.94 -18.23
C LEU A 123 2.08 20.45 -18.46
N ILE A 124 2.61 20.90 -19.59
CA ILE A 124 2.77 22.33 -19.91
C ILE A 124 1.54 22.86 -20.66
N ASN A 125 0.93 22.03 -21.51
CA ASN A 125 -0.20 22.42 -22.37
C ASN A 125 -1.45 21.57 -22.14
N PHE A 126 -2.58 22.01 -22.69
CA PHE A 126 -3.80 21.20 -22.71
C PHE A 126 -3.63 20.00 -23.64
N GLY A 127 -4.07 18.82 -23.18
CA GLY A 127 -4.04 17.60 -23.98
C GLY A 127 -2.69 16.88 -24.00
N ASP A 128 -1.70 17.34 -23.23
CA ASP A 128 -0.50 16.55 -22.96
C ASP A 128 -0.90 15.23 -22.30
N PRO A 129 -0.43 14.06 -22.80
CA PRO A 129 -0.76 12.77 -22.20
C PRO A 129 -0.14 12.70 -20.80
N GLY A 130 -0.98 12.34 -19.82
CA GLY A 130 -0.61 12.10 -18.42
C GLY A 130 -0.56 10.62 -18.07
#